data_AF-A0A814ZUB3-F1
#
_entry.id   AF-A0A814ZUB3-F1
#
_cell.length_a   1.000
_cell.length_b   1.000
_cell.length_c   1.000
_cell.angle_alpha   90.00
_cell.angle_beta   90.00
_cell.angle_gamma   90.00
#
_symmetry.space_group_name_H-M   'P 1'
#
loop_
_entity.id
_entity.type
_entity.pdbx_description
1 polymer ?
#
loop_
_entity_poly.entity_id
_entity_poly.type
_entity_poly.pdbx_seq_one_letter_code
_entity_poly.pdbx_strand_id
1 'polypeptide(L)'
;MLHVSCSTTNVTLDKAVAILTNISSMNTTAIADAVTDYFAVLDTSLNSTTRNASLLVDANVLDNVIDNGITTSVARNTTELYLRAASPNIFNATLLIGAAFRSSRGGTDVTNVTNVTQQIRDILAAAVVSETEQFRNVSLLKLLLIKRPDNYLQHDTNSSKLSSSVILVGTTPNINNTSVQLYFTLIYNRDLIDPTQTDRLQCSFWNGAGWDRKGCQGAPTPRPDINSDSIAYECNCNHFTTFALIWLPANVLGVRLCFFVRAAETSVKGKQQRKRVVLVLLTACTTQSLAWIF
;
A
#
# COMPACT_ATOMS: atom_id res chain seq x y z
N MET A 1 -39.05 -4.28 1.53
CA MET A 1 -38.05 -5.02 2.33
C MET A 1 -37.43 -6.05 1.39
N LEU A 2 -36.31 -5.70 0.73
CA LEU A 2 -35.64 -6.55 -0.25
C LEU A 2 -34.70 -7.51 0.49
N HIS A 3 -35.10 -8.76 0.61
CA HIS A 3 -34.26 -9.84 1.11
C HIS A 3 -33.27 -10.22 -0.02
N VAL A 4 -32.08 -9.65 -0.01
CA VAL A 4 -30.99 -10.10 -0.88
C VAL A 4 -30.34 -11.30 -0.19
N SER A 5 -30.78 -12.50 -0.54
CA SER A 5 -30.07 -13.73 -0.20
C SER A 5 -28.85 -13.85 -1.12
N CYS A 6 -27.64 -13.66 -0.58
CA CYS A 6 -26.41 -14.01 -1.28
C CYS A 6 -26.35 -15.54 -1.46
N SER A 7 -26.91 -16.02 -2.56
CA SER A 7 -26.67 -17.35 -3.11
C SER A 7 -25.28 -17.35 -3.75
N THR A 8 -24.51 -18.42 -3.56
CA THR A 8 -23.16 -18.68 -4.08
C THR A 8 -23.10 -18.86 -5.61
N THR A 9 -23.99 -18.23 -6.37
CA THR A 9 -24.03 -18.31 -7.83
C THR A 9 -23.45 -17.06 -8.47
N ASN A 10 -22.25 -17.20 -9.05
CA ASN A 10 -21.58 -16.28 -9.98
C ASN A 10 -21.98 -14.80 -9.81
N VAL A 11 -21.46 -14.16 -8.76
CA VAL A 11 -21.48 -12.71 -8.65
C VAL A 11 -20.60 -12.18 -9.79
N THR A 12 -21.22 -11.53 -10.77
CA THR A 12 -20.48 -10.82 -11.82
C THR A 12 -19.79 -9.60 -11.20
N LEU A 13 -18.63 -9.21 -11.72
CA LEU A 13 -17.83 -8.13 -11.13
C LEU A 13 -18.63 -6.80 -11.02
N ASP A 14 -19.51 -6.51 -11.98
CA ASP A 14 -20.43 -5.36 -11.93
C ASP A 14 -21.40 -5.40 -10.75
N LYS A 15 -21.87 -6.60 -10.36
CA LYS A 15 -22.71 -6.78 -9.18
C LYS A 15 -21.91 -6.55 -7.90
N ALA A 16 -20.66 -7.00 -7.85
CA ALA A 16 -19.79 -6.77 -6.69
C ALA A 16 -19.51 -5.28 -6.48
N VAL A 17 -19.23 -4.51 -7.55
CA VAL A 17 -19.03 -3.05 -7.47
C VAL A 17 -20.33 -2.33 -7.07
N ALA A 18 -21.47 -2.73 -7.63
CA ALA A 18 -22.78 -2.17 -7.25
C ALA A 18 -23.16 -2.45 -5.77
N ILE A 19 -22.69 -3.57 -5.22
CA ILE A 19 -22.84 -3.90 -3.81
C ILE A 19 -21.94 -3.02 -2.93
N LEU A 20 -20.68 -2.84 -3.31
CA LEU A 20 -19.73 -2.00 -2.57
C LEU A 20 -20.13 -0.52 -2.53
N THR A 21 -20.93 -0.06 -3.51
CA THR A 21 -21.43 1.32 -3.57
C THR A 21 -22.74 1.54 -2.82
N ASN A 22 -23.46 0.49 -2.40
CA ASN A 22 -24.75 0.55 -1.68
C ASN A 22 -24.73 -0.13 -0.31
N ILE A 23 -23.67 0.10 0.48
CA ILE A 23 -23.46 -0.55 1.77
C ILE A 23 -24.45 -0.17 2.88
N SER A 24 -25.16 0.96 2.78
CA SER A 24 -25.95 1.53 3.87
C SER A 24 -27.13 0.67 4.35
N SER A 25 -27.53 -0.35 3.57
CA SER A 25 -28.60 -1.29 3.94
C SER A 25 -28.12 -2.71 4.28
N MET A 26 -26.80 -2.97 4.23
CA MET A 26 -26.25 -4.30 4.42
C MET A 26 -25.71 -4.48 5.84
N ASN A 27 -25.74 -5.71 6.35
CA ASN A 27 -25.07 -6.04 7.60
C ASN A 27 -23.57 -6.26 7.37
N THR A 28 -22.77 -6.15 8.44
CA THR A 28 -21.30 -6.28 8.40
C THR A 28 -20.81 -7.55 7.70
N THR A 29 -21.47 -8.69 7.95
CA THR A 29 -21.08 -9.98 7.36
C THR A 29 -21.25 -9.96 5.84
N ALA A 30 -22.38 -9.46 5.35
CA ALA A 30 -22.67 -9.38 3.92
C ALA A 30 -21.72 -8.40 3.21
N ILE A 31 -21.34 -7.31 3.87
CA ILE A 31 -20.33 -6.37 3.36
C ILE A 31 -18.96 -7.06 3.27
N ALA A 32 -18.54 -7.77 4.32
CA ALA A 32 -17.29 -8.50 4.34
C ALA A 32 -17.23 -9.61 3.27
N ASP A 33 -18.34 -10.32 3.06
CA ASP A 33 -18.48 -11.32 2.01
C ASP A 33 -18.38 -10.67 0.62
N ALA A 34 -19.08 -9.54 0.40
CA ALA A 34 -19.02 -8.82 -0.86
C ALA A 34 -17.62 -8.28 -1.19
N VAL A 35 -16.89 -7.75 -0.20
CA VAL A 35 -15.48 -7.36 -0.35
C VAL A 35 -14.64 -8.58 -0.73
N THR A 36 -14.87 -9.70 -0.06
CA THR A 36 -14.12 -10.95 -0.32
C THR A 36 -14.37 -11.47 -1.72
N ASP A 37 -15.64 -11.52 -2.14
CA ASP A 37 -16.07 -11.97 -3.45
C ASP A 37 -15.56 -11.05 -4.56
N TYR A 38 -15.57 -9.72 -4.34
CA TYR A 38 -15.01 -8.75 -5.29
C TYR A 38 -13.55 -9.09 -5.64
N PHE A 39 -12.70 -9.29 -4.63
CA PHE A 39 -11.30 -9.64 -4.85
C PHE A 39 -11.10 -11.05 -5.40
N ALA A 40 -11.94 -12.01 -5.05
CA ALA A 40 -11.91 -13.35 -5.61
C ALA A 40 -12.26 -13.35 -7.11
N VAL A 41 -13.31 -12.62 -7.51
CA VAL A 41 -13.73 -12.49 -8.91
C VAL A 41 -12.64 -11.79 -9.74
N LEU A 42 -12.03 -10.72 -9.21
CA LEU A 42 -10.92 -10.04 -9.88
C LEU A 42 -9.77 -10.98 -10.20
N ASP A 43 -9.33 -11.80 -9.23
CA ASP A 43 -8.24 -12.76 -9.41
C ASP A 43 -8.51 -13.73 -10.58
N THR A 44 -9.74 -14.24 -10.66
CA THR A 44 -10.14 -15.13 -11.77
C THR A 44 -10.22 -14.42 -13.12
N SER A 45 -10.64 -13.16 -13.15
CA SER A 45 -10.79 -12.38 -14.39
C SER A 45 -9.45 -11.96 -15.02
N LEU A 46 -8.39 -11.85 -14.22
CA LEU A 46 -7.04 -11.43 -14.64
C LEU A 46 -6.29 -12.48 -15.46
N ASN A 47 -6.75 -13.74 -15.43
CA ASN A 47 -6.28 -14.79 -16.34
C ASN A 47 -6.88 -14.67 -17.76
N SER A 48 -7.83 -13.74 -17.97
CA SER A 48 -8.37 -13.41 -19.29
C SER A 48 -7.65 -12.18 -19.86
N THR A 49 -7.32 -12.22 -21.16
CA THR A 49 -6.50 -11.21 -21.85
C THR A 49 -7.16 -9.84 -22.03
N THR A 50 -8.40 -9.66 -21.59
CA THR A 50 -9.16 -8.41 -21.73
C THR A 50 -9.34 -7.72 -20.37
N ARG A 51 -8.47 -6.75 -20.06
CA ARG A 51 -8.65 -5.86 -18.90
C ARG A 51 -9.71 -4.80 -19.21
N ASN A 52 -10.86 -4.83 -18.54
CA ASN A 52 -11.79 -3.71 -18.54
C ASN A 52 -11.38 -2.71 -17.45
N ALA A 53 -10.78 -1.59 -17.86
CA ALA A 53 -10.32 -0.53 -16.95
C ALA A 53 -11.45 0.18 -16.16
N SER A 54 -12.71 -0.03 -16.54
CA SER A 54 -13.90 0.54 -15.90
C SER A 54 -14.29 -0.14 -14.57
N LEU A 55 -13.52 -1.12 -14.10
CA LEU A 55 -13.87 -2.02 -13.00
C LEU A 55 -12.92 -1.96 -11.79
N LEU A 56 -12.04 -0.96 -11.75
CA LEU A 56 -11.19 -0.67 -10.59
C LEU A 56 -12.03 0.03 -9.51
N VAL A 57 -11.90 -0.41 -8.26
CA VAL A 57 -12.55 0.22 -7.11
C VAL A 57 -11.58 1.26 -6.54
N ASP A 58 -12.08 2.48 -6.34
CA ASP A 58 -11.34 3.58 -5.71
C ASP A 58 -11.03 3.22 -4.24
N ALA A 59 -9.84 3.57 -3.76
CA ALA A 59 -9.47 3.45 -2.35
C ALA A 59 -10.47 4.18 -1.43
N ASN A 60 -11.08 5.29 -1.88
CA ASN A 60 -12.15 5.98 -1.16
C ASN A 60 -13.36 5.08 -0.86
N VAL A 61 -13.73 4.22 -1.81
CA VAL A 61 -14.84 3.29 -1.65
C VAL A 61 -14.46 2.24 -0.60
N LEU A 62 -13.23 1.72 -0.65
CA LEU A 62 -12.75 0.74 0.33
C LEU A 62 -12.63 1.34 1.74
N ASP A 63 -12.09 2.54 1.88
CA ASP A 63 -12.01 3.26 3.15
C ASP A 63 -13.43 3.42 3.75
N ASN A 64 -14.39 3.87 2.95
CA ASN A 64 -15.78 4.00 3.39
C ASN A 64 -16.42 2.66 3.78
N VAL A 65 -16.19 1.60 3.01
CA VAL A 65 -16.68 0.24 3.30
C VAL A 65 -16.14 -0.27 4.64
N ILE A 66 -14.85 -0.06 4.90
CA ILE A 66 -14.21 -0.50 6.14
C ILE A 66 -14.66 0.38 7.32
N ASP A 67 -14.60 1.70 7.19
CA ASP A 67 -14.88 2.63 8.28
C ASP A 67 -16.35 2.65 8.67
N ASN A 68 -17.26 2.64 7.68
CA ASN A 68 -18.70 2.80 7.94
C ASN A 68 -19.48 1.49 7.76
N GLY A 69 -19.03 0.58 6.90
CA GLY A 69 -19.73 -0.67 6.63
C GLY A 69 -19.46 -1.78 7.66
N ILE A 70 -18.23 -1.89 8.15
CA ILE A 70 -17.85 -2.95 9.11
C ILE A 70 -18.06 -2.45 10.55
N THR A 71 -19.17 -2.85 11.17
CA THR A 71 -19.57 -2.38 12.52
C THR A 71 -19.48 -3.45 13.62
N THR A 72 -19.13 -4.68 13.25
CA THR A 72 -18.98 -5.82 14.18
C THR A 72 -17.72 -6.61 13.88
N SER A 73 -17.34 -7.52 14.78
CA SER A 73 -16.21 -8.42 14.56
C SER A 73 -16.41 -9.28 13.32
N VAL A 74 -15.39 -9.35 12.46
CA VAL A 74 -15.37 -10.18 11.26
C VAL A 74 -13.95 -10.65 10.95
N ALA A 75 -13.82 -11.81 10.33
CA ALA A 75 -12.57 -12.30 9.78
C ALA A 75 -12.85 -12.96 8.43
N ARG A 76 -12.10 -12.54 7.41
CA ARG A 76 -12.05 -13.17 6.09
C ARG A 76 -10.60 -13.28 5.68
N ASN A 77 -10.21 -14.46 5.24
CA ASN A 77 -8.84 -14.75 4.85
C ASN A 77 -8.88 -15.50 3.52
N THR A 78 -8.26 -14.93 2.51
CA THR A 78 -8.10 -15.53 1.19
C THR A 78 -6.64 -15.46 0.78
N THR A 79 -6.33 -15.99 -0.41
CA THR A 79 -5.00 -15.87 -1.00
C THR A 79 -4.66 -14.46 -1.49
N GLU A 80 -5.67 -13.59 -1.65
CA GLU A 80 -5.53 -12.24 -2.22
C GLU A 80 -5.83 -11.11 -1.24
N LEU A 81 -6.57 -11.39 -0.16
CA LEU A 81 -6.89 -10.42 0.87
C LEU A 81 -6.95 -11.03 2.26
N TYR A 82 -6.78 -10.17 3.26
CA TYR A 82 -7.14 -10.45 4.64
C TYR A 82 -7.91 -9.28 5.23
N LEU A 83 -9.16 -9.54 5.62
CA LEU A 83 -10.03 -8.59 6.30
C LEU A 83 -10.23 -9.06 7.74
N ARG A 84 -9.91 -8.19 8.69
CA ARG A 84 -10.07 -8.43 10.10
C ARG A 84 -10.68 -7.20 10.75
N ALA A 85 -11.81 -7.37 11.43
CA ALA A 85 -12.27 -6.43 12.44
C ALA A 85 -12.47 -7.17 13.75
N ALA A 86 -11.88 -6.69 14.83
CA ALA A 86 -12.11 -7.25 16.16
C ALA A 86 -11.84 -6.21 17.23
N SER A 87 -12.40 -6.43 18.42
CA SER A 87 -12.11 -5.57 19.56
C SER A 87 -10.63 -5.73 19.97
N PRO A 88 -9.88 -4.63 20.09
CA PRO A 88 -8.58 -4.64 20.74
C PRO A 88 -8.82 -4.84 22.24
N ASN A 89 -9.03 -6.09 22.65
CA ASN A 89 -9.36 -6.41 24.03
C ASN A 89 -8.13 -6.25 24.93
N ILE A 90 -8.00 -5.07 25.54
CA ILE A 90 -6.91 -4.72 26.47
C ILE A 90 -6.97 -5.47 27.81
N PHE A 91 -8.07 -6.19 28.09
CA PHE A 91 -8.28 -6.90 29.36
C PHE A 91 -8.06 -8.42 29.27
N ASN A 92 -7.91 -8.97 28.06
CA ASN A 92 -7.61 -10.39 27.85
C ASN A 92 -6.18 -10.57 27.31
N ALA A 93 -5.60 -11.76 27.52
CA ALA A 93 -4.20 -12.08 27.17
C ALA A 93 -3.84 -12.01 25.67
N THR A 94 -4.81 -11.76 24.78
CA THR A 94 -4.61 -11.66 23.34
C THR A 94 -5.21 -10.35 22.82
N LEU A 95 -4.54 -9.24 23.12
CA LEU A 95 -4.85 -7.95 22.53
C LEU A 95 -4.53 -7.99 21.04
N LEU A 96 -5.53 -7.82 20.17
CA LEU A 96 -5.28 -7.59 18.75
C LEU A 96 -4.67 -6.20 18.58
N ILE A 97 -3.42 -6.15 18.13
CA ILE A 97 -2.70 -4.89 17.87
C ILE A 97 -2.42 -4.69 16.38
N GLY A 98 -2.78 -5.65 15.53
CA GLY A 98 -2.42 -5.59 14.11
C GLY A 98 -2.73 -6.85 13.35
N ALA A 99 -2.26 -6.91 12.11
CA ALA A 99 -2.38 -8.06 11.22
C ALA A 99 -1.16 -8.16 10.32
N ALA A 100 -0.83 -9.37 9.91
CA ALA A 100 0.20 -9.65 8.92
C ALA A 100 -0.37 -10.55 7.83
N PHE A 101 0.01 -10.30 6.58
CA PHE A 101 -0.36 -11.09 5.42
C PHE A 101 0.90 -11.71 4.81
N ARG A 102 0.94 -13.03 4.78
CA ARG A 102 2.10 -13.81 4.32
C ARG A 102 1.79 -14.54 3.02
N SER A 103 2.76 -14.60 2.12
CA SER A 103 2.60 -15.20 0.79
C SER A 103 2.13 -16.67 0.81
N SER A 104 2.54 -17.43 1.84
CA SER A 104 2.28 -18.87 1.96
C SER A 104 1.15 -19.24 2.92
N ARG A 105 0.68 -18.31 3.76
CA ARG A 105 -0.27 -18.60 4.86
C ARG A 105 -1.49 -17.69 4.89
N GLY A 106 -1.53 -16.67 4.03
CA GLY A 106 -2.56 -15.63 4.08
C GLY A 106 -2.40 -14.76 5.32
N GLY A 107 -3.52 -14.30 5.84
CA GLY A 107 -3.57 -13.38 6.97
C GLY A 107 -3.52 -14.02 8.35
N THR A 108 -2.87 -13.35 9.28
CA THR A 108 -2.78 -13.72 10.70
C THR A 108 -2.91 -12.50 11.60
N ASP A 109 -3.63 -12.65 12.71
CA ASP A 109 -3.71 -11.65 13.78
C ASP A 109 -2.30 -11.41 14.37
N VAL A 110 -1.98 -10.15 14.66
CA VAL A 110 -0.79 -9.76 15.42
C VAL A 110 -1.24 -9.37 16.83
N THR A 111 -0.71 -10.08 17.81
CA THR A 111 -0.98 -9.84 19.24
C THR A 111 0.23 -9.36 20.02
N ASN A 112 1.41 -9.35 19.40
CA ASN A 112 2.65 -8.88 20.00
C ASN A 112 3.58 -8.27 18.93
N VAL A 113 4.10 -7.07 19.19
CA VAL A 113 4.98 -6.31 18.28
C VAL A 113 6.28 -7.08 18.00
N THR A 114 6.81 -7.79 19.00
CA THR A 114 8.07 -8.54 18.84
C THR A 114 7.92 -9.69 17.83
N ASN A 115 6.72 -10.25 17.69
CA ASN A 115 6.51 -11.35 16.74
C ASN A 115 6.62 -10.89 15.29
N VAL A 116 6.24 -9.65 14.97
CA VAL A 116 6.30 -9.14 13.59
C VAL A 116 7.74 -8.75 13.24
N THR A 117 8.42 -8.04 14.12
CA THR A 117 9.81 -7.60 13.91
C THR A 117 10.80 -8.76 13.86
N GLN A 118 10.53 -9.87 14.55
CA GLN A 118 11.36 -11.07 14.53
C GLN A 118 10.98 -12.10 13.46
N GLN A 119 9.75 -12.02 12.90
CA GLN A 119 9.25 -12.98 11.90
C GLN A 119 8.85 -12.32 10.59
N ILE A 120 9.73 -11.45 10.07
CA ILE A 120 9.56 -10.77 8.78
C ILE A 120 9.52 -11.77 7.61
N ARG A 121 9.99 -13.01 7.82
CA ARG A 121 9.97 -14.08 6.83
C ARG A 121 8.61 -14.21 6.14
N ASP A 122 8.61 -14.06 4.82
CA ASP A 122 7.45 -14.18 3.93
C ASP A 122 6.31 -13.17 4.15
N ILE A 123 6.52 -12.10 4.93
CA ILE A 123 5.51 -11.02 5.07
C ILE A 123 5.42 -10.27 3.74
N LEU A 124 4.22 -10.13 3.21
CA LEU A 124 3.92 -9.23 2.08
C LEU A 124 3.49 -7.84 2.58
N ALA A 125 2.65 -7.84 3.61
CA ALA A 125 2.16 -6.64 4.28
C ALA A 125 1.94 -6.94 5.76
N ALA A 126 2.21 -6.00 6.66
CA ALA A 126 1.75 -6.04 8.04
C ALA A 126 1.48 -4.64 8.58
N ALA A 127 0.48 -4.50 9.43
CA ALA A 127 0.23 -3.29 10.22
C ALA A 127 0.25 -3.65 11.70
N VAL A 128 0.92 -2.84 12.49
CA VAL A 128 1.07 -3.01 13.94
C VAL A 128 0.89 -1.65 14.60
N VAL A 129 -0.07 -1.56 15.51
CA VAL A 129 -0.29 -0.40 16.37
C VAL A 129 0.46 -0.65 17.67
N SER A 130 1.58 0.04 17.85
CA SER A 130 2.53 -0.23 18.93
C SER A 130 2.11 0.37 20.28
N GLU A 131 1.25 1.39 20.27
CA GLU A 131 0.82 2.09 21.48
C GLU A 131 -0.60 1.64 21.86
N THR A 132 -0.69 0.68 22.78
CA THR A 132 -1.98 0.09 23.20
C THR A 132 -2.90 1.07 23.91
N GLU A 133 -2.35 2.15 24.47
CA GLU A 133 -3.12 3.27 25.03
C GLU A 133 -4.00 3.97 23.97
N GLN A 134 -3.64 3.86 22.69
CA GLN A 134 -4.45 4.37 21.58
C GLN A 134 -5.79 3.61 21.45
N PHE A 135 -5.91 2.41 22.02
CA PHE A 135 -7.13 1.61 21.99
C PHE A 135 -8.11 1.91 23.13
N ARG A 136 -7.85 2.91 23.98
CA ARG A 136 -8.85 3.34 24.97
C ARG A 136 -10.13 3.76 24.26
N ASN A 137 -11.25 3.14 24.66
CA ASN A 137 -12.57 3.34 24.07
C ASN A 137 -12.71 2.90 22.60
N VAL A 138 -11.76 2.12 22.07
CA VAL A 138 -11.89 1.51 20.74
C VAL A 138 -12.64 0.19 20.86
N SER A 139 -13.81 0.10 20.24
CA SER A 139 -14.63 -1.11 20.19
C SER A 139 -14.17 -2.07 19.09
N LEU A 140 -13.61 -1.55 17.99
CA LEU A 140 -13.09 -2.33 16.87
C LEU A 140 -11.82 -1.71 16.30
N LEU A 141 -10.79 -2.54 16.11
CA LEU A 141 -9.69 -2.32 15.18
C LEU A 141 -10.02 -3.05 13.88
N LYS A 142 -9.90 -2.35 12.75
CA LYS A 142 -10.23 -2.83 11.41
C LYS A 142 -8.99 -2.80 10.54
N LEU A 143 -8.76 -3.89 9.84
CA LEU A 143 -7.56 -4.13 9.06
C LEU A 143 -7.97 -4.82 7.75
N LEU A 144 -7.57 -4.25 6.62
CA LEU A 144 -7.70 -4.88 5.31
C LEU A 144 -6.33 -4.88 4.64
N LEU A 145 -5.75 -6.06 4.43
CA LEU A 145 -4.48 -6.24 3.75
C LEU A 145 -4.77 -6.86 2.39
N ILE A 146 -4.30 -6.23 1.33
CA ILE A 146 -4.60 -6.65 -0.03
C ILE A 146 -3.32 -6.91 -0.82
N LYS A 147 -3.21 -8.12 -1.37
CA LYS A 147 -1.96 -8.68 -1.88
C LYS A 147 -1.37 -7.89 -3.04
N ARG A 148 -2.13 -7.64 -4.12
CA ARG A 148 -1.62 -7.02 -5.37
C ARG A 148 -2.48 -5.87 -5.93
N PRO A 149 -2.24 -4.61 -5.55
CA PRO A 149 -3.22 -3.55 -5.77
C PRO A 149 -3.19 -2.88 -7.14
N ASP A 150 -2.14 -3.15 -7.90
CA ASP A 150 -2.03 -2.83 -9.33
C ASP A 150 -3.18 -3.40 -10.18
N ASN A 151 -3.89 -4.40 -9.67
CA ASN A 151 -5.00 -5.04 -10.37
C ASN A 151 -6.37 -4.40 -10.08
N TYR A 152 -6.51 -3.54 -9.06
CA TYR A 152 -7.83 -3.15 -8.57
C TYR A 152 -7.94 -1.73 -8.02
N LEU A 153 -6.84 -1.03 -7.74
CA LEU A 153 -6.86 0.38 -7.36
C LEU A 153 -6.51 1.27 -8.55
N GLN A 154 -7.18 2.40 -8.66
CA GLN A 154 -6.83 3.43 -9.64
C GLN A 154 -5.45 3.99 -9.29
N HIS A 155 -4.51 3.90 -10.24
CA HIS A 155 -3.18 4.43 -10.08
C HIS A 155 -3.15 5.93 -10.34
N ASP A 156 -2.64 6.68 -9.36
CA ASP A 156 -2.42 8.11 -9.51
C ASP A 156 -1.40 8.38 -10.63
N THR A 157 -1.81 9.20 -11.59
CA THR A 157 -1.13 9.44 -12.86
C THR A 157 0.01 10.43 -12.66
N ASN A 158 1.26 9.99 -12.69
CA ASN A 158 2.48 10.77 -13.02
C ASN A 158 3.74 9.88 -12.88
N SER A 159 3.78 8.73 -13.56
CA SER A 159 4.92 7.78 -13.58
C SER A 159 5.34 7.12 -12.25
N SER A 160 4.68 7.43 -11.14
CA SER A 160 4.71 6.68 -9.89
C SER A 160 4.03 5.31 -10.02
N LYS A 161 4.50 4.31 -9.27
CA LYS A 161 3.96 2.94 -9.30
C LYS A 161 3.76 2.40 -7.88
N LEU A 162 2.69 1.64 -7.64
CA LEU A 162 2.59 0.83 -6.42
C LEU A 162 3.72 -0.18 -6.48
N SER A 163 4.38 -0.34 -5.35
CA SER A 163 5.48 -1.29 -5.24
C SER A 163 5.25 -2.32 -4.15
N SER A 164 4.11 -2.26 -3.46
CA SER A 164 3.77 -3.18 -2.37
C SER A 164 2.29 -3.52 -2.36
N SER A 165 1.92 -4.40 -1.42
CA SER A 165 0.54 -4.60 -0.98
C SER A 165 -0.03 -3.29 -0.42
N VAL A 166 -1.35 -3.22 -0.34
CA VAL A 166 -2.07 -2.10 0.28
C VAL A 166 -2.58 -2.54 1.63
N ILE A 167 -2.46 -1.65 2.62
CA ILE A 167 -2.90 -1.90 3.99
C ILE A 167 -3.86 -0.80 4.39
N LEU A 168 -5.09 -1.17 4.73
CA LEU A 168 -6.10 -0.30 5.28
C LEU A 168 -6.18 -0.54 6.79
N VAL A 169 -6.11 0.53 7.57
CA VAL A 169 -6.21 0.51 9.02
C VAL A 169 -7.27 1.52 9.43
N GLY A 170 -8.19 1.11 10.31
CA GLY A 170 -9.26 1.97 10.83
C GLY A 170 -9.73 1.50 12.20
N THR A 171 -10.52 2.32 12.89
CA THR A 171 -11.08 1.97 14.20
C THR A 171 -12.54 2.37 14.33
N THR A 172 -13.19 1.92 15.39
CA THR A 172 -14.49 2.47 15.81
C THR A 172 -14.44 2.75 17.31
N PRO A 173 -14.66 4.01 17.75
CA PRO A 173 -14.72 5.22 16.93
C PRO A 173 -13.39 5.51 16.21
N ASN A 174 -13.41 6.37 15.20
CA ASN A 174 -12.18 6.90 14.60
C ASN A 174 -11.41 7.70 15.66
N ILE A 175 -10.13 7.38 15.82
CA ILE A 175 -9.24 8.05 16.77
C ILE A 175 -8.24 8.92 16.02
N ASN A 176 -7.91 10.07 16.61
CA ASN A 176 -6.91 10.99 16.10
C ASN A 176 -5.57 10.77 16.82
N ASN A 177 -4.46 11.20 16.22
CA ASN A 177 -3.10 11.08 16.78
C ASN A 177 -2.72 9.62 17.08
N THR A 178 -2.74 8.78 16.05
CA THR A 178 -2.34 7.38 16.17
C THR A 178 -0.89 7.18 15.74
N SER A 179 -0.39 5.97 15.91
CA SER A 179 0.94 5.55 15.45
C SER A 179 0.84 4.12 14.95
N VAL A 180 1.06 3.93 13.65
CA VAL A 180 1.04 2.61 13.02
C VAL A 180 2.39 2.33 12.37
N GLN A 181 2.96 1.20 12.74
CA GLN A 181 4.10 0.60 12.06
C GLN A 181 3.58 -0.32 10.97
N LEU A 182 4.02 -0.07 9.75
CA LEU A 182 3.63 -0.80 8.56
C LEU A 182 4.88 -1.49 8.01
N TYR A 183 4.74 -2.71 7.55
CA TYR A 183 5.81 -3.49 6.94
C TYR A 183 5.37 -3.93 5.56
N PHE A 184 6.20 -3.69 4.56
CA PHE A 184 5.89 -4.00 3.18
C PHE A 184 7.04 -4.75 2.52
N THR A 185 6.74 -5.80 1.77
CA THR A 185 7.69 -6.40 0.84
C THR A 185 7.35 -5.96 -0.58
N LEU A 186 8.38 -5.73 -1.38
CA LEU A 186 8.18 -5.28 -2.75
C LEU A 186 7.50 -6.38 -3.58
N ILE A 187 6.40 -6.03 -4.23
CA ILE A 187 5.75 -6.89 -5.21
C ILE A 187 6.50 -6.70 -6.52
N TYR A 188 7.44 -7.62 -6.75
CA TYR A 188 8.39 -7.53 -7.85
C TYR A 188 7.72 -7.50 -9.23
N ASN A 189 7.95 -6.40 -9.96
CA ASN A 189 8.17 -6.47 -11.40
C ASN A 189 9.65 -6.11 -11.65
N ARG A 190 10.51 -7.13 -11.83
CA ARG A 190 11.98 -7.01 -11.89
C ARG A 190 12.47 -6.01 -12.94
N ASP A 191 11.63 -5.68 -13.92
CA ASP A 191 12.01 -4.80 -15.01
C ASP A 191 11.80 -3.30 -14.71
N LEU A 192 11.22 -2.94 -13.56
CA LEU A 192 10.76 -1.56 -13.29
C LEU A 192 11.26 -0.94 -11.97
N ILE A 193 11.68 -1.75 -11.00
CA ILE A 193 12.03 -1.31 -9.63
C ILE A 193 13.41 -1.87 -9.28
N ASP A 194 14.35 -0.98 -9.00
CA ASP A 194 15.70 -1.32 -8.53
C ASP A 194 15.74 -1.26 -6.99
N PRO A 195 15.73 -2.39 -6.27
CA PRO A 195 15.67 -2.38 -4.80
C PRO A 195 16.88 -1.69 -4.15
N THR A 196 17.95 -1.38 -4.91
CA THR A 196 19.10 -0.62 -4.41
C THR A 196 18.85 0.89 -4.36
N GLN A 197 17.81 1.40 -5.03
CA GLN A 197 17.41 2.82 -5.01
C GLN A 197 16.26 3.03 -4.02
N THR A 198 16.52 2.76 -2.75
CA THR A 198 15.53 2.94 -1.67
C THR A 198 15.11 4.40 -1.47
N ASP A 199 15.92 5.36 -1.96
CA ASP A 199 15.62 6.79 -2.02
C ASP A 199 14.40 7.12 -2.89
N ARG A 200 13.98 6.18 -3.74
CA ARG A 200 12.80 6.31 -4.61
C ARG A 200 11.56 5.65 -4.04
N LEU A 201 11.69 4.89 -2.96
CA LEU A 201 10.56 4.35 -2.23
C LEU A 201 10.03 5.38 -1.25
N GLN A 202 8.72 5.55 -1.22
CA GLN A 202 8.05 6.48 -0.33
C GLN A 202 6.92 5.77 0.43
N CYS A 203 6.93 5.90 1.75
CA CYS A 203 5.78 5.53 2.59
C CYS A 203 4.66 6.53 2.31
N SER A 204 3.53 6.04 1.81
CA SER A 204 2.43 6.91 1.40
C SER A 204 1.09 6.42 1.91
N PHE A 205 0.14 7.34 2.01
CA PHE A 205 -1.24 7.09 2.35
C PHE A 205 -2.17 7.70 1.29
N TRP A 206 -3.41 7.20 1.20
CA TRP A 206 -4.41 7.75 0.29
C TRP A 206 -5.16 8.91 0.96
N ASN A 207 -5.10 10.10 0.37
CA ASN A 207 -5.77 11.30 0.92
C ASN A 207 -7.13 11.62 0.27
N GLY A 208 -7.62 10.71 -0.58
CA GLY A 208 -8.87 10.86 -1.33
C GLY A 208 -8.72 11.45 -2.74
N ALA A 209 -7.63 12.16 -3.00
CA ALA A 209 -7.29 12.69 -4.32
C ALA A 209 -6.06 12.01 -4.93
N GLY A 210 -5.22 11.39 -4.11
CA GLY A 210 -3.96 10.80 -4.53
C GLY A 210 -3.16 10.20 -3.38
N TRP A 211 -1.97 9.68 -3.71
CA TRP A 211 -1.02 9.20 -2.73
C TRP A 211 -0.18 10.35 -2.16
N ASP A 212 -0.19 10.53 -0.83
CA ASP A 212 0.53 11.57 -0.09
C ASP A 212 1.45 10.94 0.96
N ARG A 213 2.44 11.68 1.45
CA ARG A 213 3.38 11.29 2.52
C ARG A 213 3.16 12.01 3.84
N LYS A 214 2.34 13.07 3.87
CA LYS A 214 2.17 13.90 5.08
C LYS A 214 1.70 13.07 6.28
N GLY A 215 2.53 12.99 7.32
CA GLY A 215 2.22 12.19 8.51
C GLY A 215 2.76 10.76 8.46
N CYS A 216 3.40 10.36 7.36
CA CYS A 216 4.26 9.19 7.28
C CYS A 216 5.73 9.60 7.26
N GLN A 217 6.62 8.70 7.68
CA GLN A 217 8.06 8.89 7.47
C GLN A 217 8.38 8.99 5.97
N GLY A 218 9.36 9.81 5.59
CA GLY A 218 9.67 10.06 4.18
C GLY A 218 10.13 8.81 3.42
N ALA A 219 11.35 8.35 3.72
CA ALA A 219 11.90 7.11 3.15
C ALA A 219 11.62 5.92 4.09
N PRO A 220 11.26 4.74 3.57
CA PRO A 220 11.09 3.56 4.39
C PRO A 220 12.43 3.06 4.96
N THR A 221 12.38 2.45 6.14
CA THR A 221 13.55 1.83 6.77
C THR A 221 13.64 0.37 6.32
N PRO A 222 14.69 -0.06 5.60
CA PRO A 222 14.84 -1.46 5.22
C PRO A 222 15.10 -2.32 6.47
N ARG A 223 14.39 -3.43 6.55
CA ARG A 223 14.46 -4.47 7.58
C ARG A 223 14.84 -5.79 6.90
N PRO A 224 16.14 -6.10 6.79
CA PRO A 224 16.58 -7.36 6.20
C PRO A 224 16.15 -8.52 7.10
N ASP A 225 15.63 -9.57 6.48
CA ASP A 225 15.51 -10.86 7.16
C ASP A 225 16.87 -11.56 7.14
N ILE A 226 17.39 -11.90 8.32
CA ILE A 226 18.68 -12.57 8.47
C ILE A 226 18.68 -13.94 7.74
N ASN A 227 17.50 -14.52 7.49
CA ASN A 227 17.34 -15.86 6.91
C ASN A 227 16.66 -15.86 5.53
N SER A 228 16.57 -14.72 4.84
CA SER A 228 16.07 -14.66 3.46
C SER A 228 16.65 -13.48 2.68
N ASP A 229 16.64 -13.61 1.34
CA ASP A 229 17.00 -12.50 0.45
C ASP A 229 15.89 -11.42 0.36
N SER A 230 14.80 -11.59 1.10
CA SER A 230 13.70 -10.62 1.11
C SER A 230 13.98 -9.50 2.12
N ILE A 231 13.76 -8.28 1.65
CA ILE A 231 13.84 -7.06 2.47
C ILE A 231 12.42 -6.56 2.65
N ALA A 232 11.96 -6.51 3.90
CA ALA A 232 10.78 -5.74 4.22
C ALA A 232 11.17 -4.29 4.47
N TYR A 233 10.24 -3.40 4.23
CA TYR A 233 10.39 -1.97 4.38
C TYR A 233 9.41 -1.52 5.44
N GLU A 234 9.95 -0.98 6.53
CA GLU A 234 9.15 -0.41 7.60
C GLU A 234 8.76 1.02 7.26
N CYS A 235 7.51 1.37 7.55
CA CYS A 235 6.94 2.71 7.50
C CYS A 235 6.29 3.02 8.85
N ASN A 236 6.45 4.24 9.35
CA ASN A 236 5.73 4.72 10.53
C ASN A 236 4.85 5.91 10.11
N CYS A 237 3.55 5.81 10.40
CA CYS A 237 2.55 6.84 10.07
C CYS A 237 1.72 7.21 11.30
N ASN A 238 1.32 8.48 11.39
CA ASN A 238 0.68 9.06 12.58
C ASN A 238 -0.87 9.16 12.50
N HIS A 239 -1.47 8.37 11.62
CA HIS A 239 -2.91 8.34 11.35
C HIS A 239 -3.29 6.93 10.87
N PHE A 240 -4.59 6.65 10.78
CA PHE A 240 -5.15 5.40 10.25
C PHE A 240 -5.93 5.71 8.96
N THR A 241 -5.65 4.96 7.90
CA THR A 241 -6.24 5.09 6.55
C THR A 241 -5.72 3.94 5.67
N THR A 242 -5.77 4.09 4.35
CA THR A 242 -5.12 3.27 3.33
C THR A 242 -3.66 3.66 3.13
N PHE A 243 -2.75 2.69 3.19
CA PHE A 243 -1.30 2.85 3.03
C PHE A 243 -0.71 1.95 1.96
N ALA A 244 0.38 2.41 1.33
CA ALA A 244 1.21 1.62 0.44
C ALA A 244 2.63 2.19 0.30
N LEU A 245 3.54 1.38 -0.25
CA LEU A 245 4.79 1.88 -0.82
C LEU A 245 4.59 2.32 -2.25
N ILE A 246 5.00 3.55 -2.50
CA ILE A 246 5.04 4.14 -3.84
C ILE A 246 6.47 4.22 -4.30
N TRP A 247 6.72 3.75 -5.52
CA TRP A 247 7.98 3.95 -6.22
C TRP A 247 7.86 5.17 -7.11
N LEU A 248 8.69 6.16 -6.82
CA LEU A 248 8.75 7.41 -7.56
C LEU A 248 9.60 7.22 -8.81
N PRO A 249 9.25 7.88 -9.93
CA PRO A 249 10.14 7.97 -11.08
C PRO A 249 11.48 8.58 -10.67
N ALA A 250 12.58 8.13 -11.27
CA ALA A 250 13.85 8.82 -11.12
C ALA A 250 13.60 10.18 -11.74
N ASN A 251 13.95 11.26 -11.03
CA ASN A 251 13.99 12.59 -11.64
C ASN A 251 14.73 12.46 -12.97
N VAL A 252 13.99 12.51 -14.09
CA VAL A 252 14.49 12.14 -15.43
C VAL A 252 15.63 13.08 -15.85
N LEU A 253 15.79 14.20 -15.13
CA LEU A 253 16.86 15.17 -15.25
C LEU A 253 18.20 14.70 -14.64
N GLY A 254 18.22 13.99 -13.51
CA GLY A 254 19.47 13.61 -12.83
C GLY A 254 20.20 12.43 -13.50
N VAL A 255 19.45 11.43 -13.94
CA VAL A 255 20.02 10.19 -14.49
C VAL A 255 20.49 10.35 -15.93
N ARG A 256 19.81 11.14 -16.77
CA ARG A 256 20.31 11.46 -18.12
C ARG A 256 21.62 12.24 -18.07
N LEU A 257 21.79 13.12 -17.10
CA LEU A 257 23.02 13.87 -16.87
C LEU A 257 24.17 12.96 -16.40
N CYS A 258 23.93 12.05 -15.47
CA CYS A 258 24.95 11.07 -15.04
C CYS A 258 25.34 10.07 -16.15
N PHE A 259 24.38 9.61 -16.97
CA PHE A 259 24.68 8.76 -18.12
C PHE A 259 25.45 9.51 -19.22
N PHE A 260 25.14 10.79 -19.46
CA PHE A 260 25.90 11.62 -20.42
C PHE A 260 27.33 11.89 -19.93
N VAL A 261 27.53 12.12 -18.63
CA VAL A 261 28.86 12.34 -18.05
C VAL A 261 29.69 11.05 -18.12
N ARG A 262 29.14 9.88 -17.76
CA ARG A 262 29.86 8.60 -17.88
C ARG A 262 30.15 8.20 -19.33
N ALA A 263 29.24 8.47 -20.27
CA ALA A 263 29.48 8.21 -21.70
C ALA A 263 30.52 9.18 -22.31
N ALA A 264 30.66 10.40 -21.76
CA ALA A 264 31.68 11.36 -22.18
C ALA A 264 33.07 11.05 -21.59
N GLU A 265 33.16 10.35 -20.45
CA GLU A 265 34.42 9.92 -19.85
C GLU A 265 35.07 8.75 -20.59
N THR A 266 34.27 7.85 -21.18
CA THR A 266 34.76 6.68 -21.93
C THR A 266 35.07 6.96 -23.40
N SER A 267 34.72 8.14 -23.92
CA SER A 267 35.03 8.53 -25.30
C SER A 267 36.47 9.08 -25.41
N VAL A 268 37.31 8.35 -26.16
CA VAL A 268 38.73 8.65 -26.45
C VAL A 268 38.90 9.90 -27.35
N LYS A 269 37.82 10.51 -27.84
CA LYS A 269 37.90 11.67 -28.74
C LYS A 269 37.94 13.01 -27.99
N GLY A 270 39.16 13.45 -27.68
CA GLY A 270 39.57 14.85 -27.78
C GLY A 270 39.14 15.81 -26.67
N LYS A 271 40.14 16.46 -26.04
CA LYS A 271 40.02 17.55 -25.03
C LYS A 271 39.02 18.68 -25.37
N GLN A 272 38.66 18.89 -26.65
CA GLN A 272 37.69 19.92 -27.04
C GLN A 272 36.23 19.56 -26.76
N GLN A 273 35.83 18.28 -26.83
CA GLN A 273 34.44 17.90 -26.52
C GLN A 273 34.14 18.00 -25.02
N ARG A 274 35.14 17.72 -24.16
CA ARG A 274 35.02 17.89 -22.70
C ARG A 274 34.72 19.34 -22.28
N LYS A 275 35.31 20.34 -22.96
CA LYS A 275 35.06 21.76 -22.65
C LYS A 275 33.63 22.20 -23.00
N ARG A 276 33.05 21.67 -24.08
CA ARG A 276 31.67 22.01 -24.48
C ARG A 276 30.62 21.38 -23.57
N VAL A 277 30.85 20.15 -23.10
CA VAL A 277 29.94 19.45 -22.16
C VAL A 277 29.93 20.14 -20.78
N VAL A 278 31.11 20.53 -20.26
CA VAL A 278 31.21 21.28 -18.99
C VAL A 278 30.55 22.65 -19.07
N LEU A 279 30.65 23.34 -20.21
CA LEU A 279 30.01 24.64 -20.40
C LEU A 279 28.47 24.53 -20.41
N VAL A 280 27.92 23.50 -21.08
CA VAL A 280 26.46 23.24 -21.09
C VAL A 280 25.94 22.87 -19.70
N LEU A 281 26.71 22.10 -18.93
CA LEU A 281 26.42 21.74 -17.54
C LEU A 281 26.36 22.96 -16.61
N LEU A 282 27.33 23.88 -16.72
CA LEU A 282 27.36 25.11 -15.91
C LEU A 282 26.23 26.07 -16.28
N THR A 283 25.84 26.17 -17.55
CA THR A 283 24.70 26.99 -17.97
C THR A 283 23.37 26.40 -17.52
N ALA A 284 23.20 25.07 -17.53
CA ALA A 284 21.96 24.43 -17.07
C ALA A 284 21.75 24.58 -15.55
N CYS A 285 22.85 24.50 -14.77
CA CYS A 285 22.81 24.65 -13.32
C CYS A 285 22.46 26.10 -12.91
N THR A 286 23.00 27.10 -13.62
CA THR A 286 22.71 28.52 -13.34
C THR A 286 21.30 28.94 -13.74
N THR A 287 20.72 28.37 -14.80
CA THR A 287 19.33 28.66 -15.18
C THR A 287 18.29 28.05 -14.24
N GLN A 288 18.58 26.90 -13.60
CA GLN A 288 17.66 26.30 -12.63
C GLN A 288 17.69 27.00 -11.27
N SER A 289 18.83 27.57 -10.87
CA SER A 289 18.90 28.41 -9.65
C SER A 289 18.15 29.74 -9.80
N LEU A 290 18.03 30.28 -11.01
CA LEU A 290 17.29 31.52 -11.26
C LEU A 290 15.76 31.31 -11.35
N ALA A 291 15.31 30.11 -11.75
CA ALA A 291 13.88 29.79 -11.82
C ALA A 291 13.21 29.58 -10.45
N TRP A 292 13.98 29.51 -9.36
CA TRP A 292 13.47 29.45 -7.98
C TRP A 292 13.54 30.81 -7.26
N ILE A 293 14.02 31.86 -7.93
CA ILE A 293 14.17 33.22 -7.37
C ILE A 293 13.14 34.20 -7.95
N PHE A 294 12.24 33.75 -8.85
CA PHE A 294 11.10 34.52 -9.35
C PHE A 294 9.79 33.78 -9.11
#